data_AF-A0A524AXN2-F1
#
_entry.id   AF-A0A524AXN2-F1
#
_cell.length_a   1.000
_cell.length_b   1.000
_cell.length_c   1.000
_cell.angle_alpha   90.00
_cell.angle_beta   90.00
_cell.angle_gamma   90.00
#
_symmetry.space_group_name_H-M   'P 1'
#
loop_
_entity.id
_entity.type
_entity.pdbx_description
1 polymer ?
#
loop_
_entity_poly.entity_id
_entity_poly.type
_entity_poly.pdbx_seq_one_letter_code
_entity_poly.pdbx_strand_id
1 'polypeptide(L)'
;MQSNWKHDTRNTLKGANRCNDFFQSNQFKDQHFPIKIPLEFANLIDKNNPNDPLLKQVIPSENTLSQPGFSASPLADESNAPVEGLIHKYPNRVLLITSRVCAIHCQYCFRQNFDYSGHDATSNWLAIEDYIRSHSSINEVILSGGDPLSLSDDKLEKLIKNIENIDNVTTLRIHSRSVVVIPSRITDKLAKILAKTPLKVVLVTHINHANEISKAFVKNIENFGNFANVTLLNQSVLLAGVNDDSDTLEQLSLKLFDAGILPYYLHMLDKVEGAEHFLVSDDRAAQLHQNLKKNLSGYLVPKLVRDQDLASKTWI
;
A
#
# COMPACT_ATOMS: atom_id res chain seq x y z
N MET A 1 9.33 -26.26 -8.28
CA MET A 1 9.69 -25.13 -9.17
C MET A 1 9.95 -23.94 -8.27
N GLN A 2 11.08 -23.23 -8.43
CA GLN A 2 11.23 -21.93 -7.76
C GLN A 2 10.09 -21.03 -8.27
N SER A 3 9.30 -20.46 -7.35
CA SER A 3 8.21 -19.58 -7.73
C SER A 3 8.78 -18.36 -8.46
N ASN A 4 8.08 -17.94 -9.51
CA ASN A 4 8.43 -16.78 -10.31
C ASN A 4 7.27 -15.81 -10.16
N TRP A 5 7.53 -14.61 -9.64
CA TRP A 5 6.48 -13.62 -9.39
C TRP A 5 5.60 -13.31 -10.60
N LYS A 6 6.13 -13.44 -11.83
CA LYS A 6 5.32 -13.29 -13.05
C LYS A 6 4.28 -14.40 -13.21
N HIS A 7 4.59 -15.61 -12.77
CA HIS A 7 3.65 -16.73 -12.70
C HIS A 7 2.64 -16.50 -11.57
N ASP A 8 3.11 -16.13 -10.38
CA ASP A 8 2.23 -15.92 -9.22
C ASP A 8 1.26 -14.74 -9.43
N THR A 9 1.70 -13.69 -10.13
CA THR A 9 0.83 -12.58 -10.59
C THR A 9 -0.27 -13.03 -11.55
N ARG A 10 -0.07 -14.14 -12.29
CA ARG A 10 -1.11 -14.72 -13.16
C ARG A 10 -2.04 -15.65 -12.39
N ASN A 11 -1.55 -16.26 -11.30
CA ASN A 11 -2.34 -17.07 -10.37
C ASN A 11 -3.13 -16.16 -9.43
N THR A 12 -4.18 -15.56 -9.98
CA THR A 12 -5.00 -14.57 -9.27
C THR A 12 -6.47 -14.89 -9.53
N LEU A 13 -7.26 -14.92 -8.47
CA LEU A 13 -8.71 -15.00 -8.54
C LEU A 13 -9.23 -13.65 -9.02
N LYS A 14 -10.06 -13.67 -10.08
CA LYS A 14 -10.63 -12.48 -10.69
C LYS A 14 -12.13 -12.68 -10.86
N GLY A 15 -12.89 -11.70 -10.40
CA GLY A 15 -14.35 -11.71 -10.44
C GLY A 15 -15.00 -12.67 -9.44
N ALA A 16 -16.30 -12.48 -9.25
CA ALA A 16 -17.11 -13.16 -8.25
C ALA A 16 -17.10 -14.67 -8.42
N ASN A 17 -17.35 -15.19 -9.63
CA ASN A 17 -17.49 -16.63 -9.88
C ASN A 17 -16.25 -17.41 -9.41
N ARG A 18 -15.05 -17.00 -9.83
CA ARG A 18 -13.81 -17.69 -9.42
C ARG A 18 -13.56 -17.62 -7.91
N CYS A 19 -13.94 -16.51 -7.27
CA CYS A 19 -13.79 -16.38 -5.83
C CYS A 19 -14.79 -17.27 -5.08
N ASN A 20 -16.05 -17.25 -5.50
CA ASN A 20 -17.10 -18.12 -4.97
C ASN A 20 -16.75 -19.61 -5.11
N ASP A 21 -16.22 -20.02 -6.27
CA ASP A 21 -15.73 -21.39 -6.48
C ASP A 21 -14.56 -21.72 -5.55
N PHE A 22 -13.58 -20.80 -5.39
CA PHE A 22 -12.40 -21.05 -4.56
C PHE A 22 -12.72 -21.10 -3.05
N PHE A 23 -13.58 -20.20 -2.58
CA PHE A 23 -13.98 -20.07 -1.17
C PHE A 23 -15.18 -20.95 -0.82
N GLN A 24 -15.80 -21.64 -1.78
CA GLN A 24 -17.03 -22.41 -1.60
C GLN A 24 -18.13 -21.56 -0.95
N SER A 25 -18.31 -20.34 -1.47
CA SER A 25 -19.22 -19.32 -0.93
C SER A 25 -20.07 -18.71 -2.04
N ASN A 26 -21.05 -17.88 -1.67
CA ASN A 26 -21.82 -17.04 -2.58
C ASN A 26 -21.69 -15.54 -2.25
N GLN A 27 -20.70 -15.18 -1.43
CA GLN A 27 -20.56 -13.84 -0.86
C GLN A 27 -19.91 -12.85 -1.84
N PHE A 28 -19.14 -13.33 -2.81
CA PHE A 28 -18.52 -12.44 -3.79
C PHE A 28 -19.55 -12.06 -4.87
N LYS A 29 -19.65 -10.76 -5.15
CA LYS A 29 -20.47 -10.18 -6.22
C LYS A 29 -19.62 -9.21 -7.01
N ASP A 30 -19.73 -9.22 -8.33
CA ASP A 30 -19.01 -8.26 -9.17
C ASP A 30 -19.62 -6.87 -8.99
N GLN A 31 -18.76 -5.88 -8.82
CA GLN A 31 -19.12 -4.47 -8.62
C GLN A 31 -18.26 -3.58 -9.53
N HIS A 32 -18.43 -2.26 -9.43
CA HIS A 32 -17.65 -1.29 -10.20
C HIS A 32 -16.14 -1.50 -9.98
N PHE A 33 -15.70 -1.59 -8.72
CA PHE A 33 -14.32 -1.93 -8.40
C PHE A 33 -14.14 -3.46 -8.47
N PRO A 34 -13.35 -3.99 -9.42
CA PRO A 34 -13.36 -5.42 -9.70
C PRO A 34 -12.63 -6.22 -8.62
N ILE A 35 -13.02 -7.48 -8.44
CA ILE A 35 -12.33 -8.39 -7.51
C ILE A 35 -11.02 -8.88 -8.14
N LYS A 36 -9.93 -8.75 -7.39
CA LYS A 36 -8.61 -9.28 -7.77
C LYS A 36 -7.84 -9.73 -6.52
N ILE A 37 -7.64 -11.03 -6.37
CA ILE A 37 -7.03 -11.64 -5.17
C ILE A 37 -5.91 -12.61 -5.60
N PRO A 38 -4.63 -12.31 -5.35
CA PRO A 38 -3.55 -13.27 -5.58
C PRO A 38 -3.81 -14.58 -4.84
N LEU A 39 -3.53 -15.72 -5.47
CA LEU A 39 -3.81 -17.02 -4.88
C LEU A 39 -3.05 -17.26 -3.57
N GLU A 40 -1.83 -16.73 -3.44
CA GLU A 40 -1.05 -16.78 -2.21
C GLU A 40 -1.76 -16.08 -1.05
N PHE A 41 -2.32 -14.88 -1.28
CA PHE A 41 -3.13 -14.18 -0.28
C PHE A 41 -4.44 -14.94 0.01
N ALA A 42 -5.11 -15.45 -1.02
CA ALA A 42 -6.35 -16.21 -0.87
C ALA A 42 -6.17 -17.48 -0.01
N ASN A 43 -4.99 -18.10 -0.06
CA ASN A 43 -4.64 -19.26 0.77
C ASN A 43 -4.37 -18.91 2.25
N LEU A 44 -4.19 -17.63 2.60
CA LEU A 44 -4.04 -17.18 4.00
C LEU A 44 -5.39 -16.97 4.69
N ILE A 45 -6.47 -16.86 3.92
CA ILE A 45 -7.82 -16.64 4.44
C ILE A 45 -8.37 -17.95 5.01
N ASP A 46 -8.88 -17.91 6.25
CA ASP A 46 -9.62 -19.02 6.82
C ASP A 46 -11.00 -19.14 6.17
N LYS A 47 -11.17 -20.15 5.31
CA LYS A 47 -12.41 -20.40 4.57
C LYS A 47 -13.60 -20.77 5.46
N ASN A 48 -13.34 -21.23 6.69
CA ASN A 48 -14.39 -21.60 7.63
C ASN A 48 -14.82 -20.43 8.52
N ASN A 49 -14.10 -19.31 8.45
CA ASN A 49 -14.41 -18.10 9.20
C ASN A 49 -14.96 -17.01 8.26
N PRO A 50 -16.29 -16.80 8.19
CA PRO A 50 -16.87 -15.73 7.37
C PRO A 50 -16.45 -14.33 7.83
N ASN A 51 -15.94 -14.21 9.07
CA ASN A 51 -15.43 -12.96 9.63
C ASN A 51 -13.91 -12.85 9.56
N ASP A 52 -13.23 -13.69 8.76
CA ASP A 52 -11.78 -13.62 8.60
C ASP A 52 -11.33 -12.20 8.19
N PRO A 53 -10.35 -11.60 8.89
CA PRO A 53 -9.95 -10.21 8.67
C PRO A 53 -9.28 -10.00 7.31
N LEU A 54 -8.70 -11.02 6.68
CA LEU A 54 -8.15 -10.93 5.33
C LEU A 54 -9.26 -11.03 4.28
N LEU A 55 -10.28 -11.87 4.51
CA LEU A 55 -11.46 -11.96 3.64
C LEU A 55 -12.18 -10.62 3.54
N LYS A 56 -12.39 -9.96 4.68
CA LYS A 56 -13.05 -8.64 4.73
C LYS A 56 -12.36 -7.61 3.84
N GLN A 57 -11.04 -7.62 3.76
CA GLN A 57 -10.27 -6.68 2.94
C GLN A 57 -10.46 -6.84 1.42
N VAL A 58 -11.03 -7.96 0.96
CA VAL A 58 -11.14 -8.31 -0.47
C VAL A 58 -12.56 -8.66 -0.92
N ILE A 59 -13.50 -8.83 0.00
CA ILE A 59 -14.91 -9.08 -0.30
C ILE A 59 -15.64 -7.76 -0.55
N PRO A 60 -16.29 -7.57 -1.72
CA PRO A 60 -17.03 -6.34 -1.99
C PRO A 60 -18.19 -6.15 -1.02
N SER A 61 -18.41 -4.93 -0.56
CA SER A 61 -19.51 -4.61 0.35
C SER A 61 -20.82 -4.59 -0.38
N GLU A 62 -21.86 -5.22 0.17
CA GLU A 62 -23.22 -5.08 -0.39
C GLU A 62 -23.87 -3.73 -0.07
N ASN A 63 -23.25 -2.93 0.80
CA ASN A 63 -23.85 -1.71 1.30
C ASN A 63 -23.77 -0.58 0.27
N THR A 64 -24.91 -0.27 -0.35
CA THR A 64 -25.06 0.79 -1.36
C THR A 64 -25.56 2.12 -0.78
N LEU A 65 -25.76 2.18 0.55
CA LEU A 65 -26.28 3.38 1.20
C LEU A 65 -25.16 4.40 1.39
N SER A 66 -25.25 5.48 0.60
CA SER A 66 -24.38 6.65 0.73
C SER A 66 -24.39 7.18 2.17
N GLN A 67 -23.19 7.39 2.73
CA GLN A 67 -23.01 8.04 4.02
C GLN A 67 -22.42 9.45 3.87
N PRO A 68 -22.81 10.42 4.71
CA PRO A 68 -22.26 11.76 4.67
C PRO A 68 -20.73 11.78 4.80
N GLY A 69 -20.08 12.53 3.91
CA GLY A 69 -18.63 12.71 3.88
C GLY A 69 -17.86 11.62 3.13
N PHE A 70 -18.54 10.64 2.53
CA PHE A 70 -17.96 9.72 1.57
C PHE A 70 -18.06 10.26 0.15
N SER A 71 -17.02 10.08 -0.66
CA SER A 71 -16.99 10.52 -2.06
C SER A 71 -16.16 9.60 -2.95
N ALA A 72 -16.29 9.73 -4.27
CA ALA A 72 -15.50 8.96 -5.23
C ALA A 72 -13.99 9.25 -5.19
N SER A 73 -13.56 10.49 -4.87
CA SER A 73 -12.15 10.89 -4.74
C SER A 73 -11.95 11.71 -3.44
N PRO A 74 -11.77 11.05 -2.28
CA PRO A 74 -11.75 11.72 -0.98
C PRO A 74 -10.50 12.57 -0.71
N LEU A 75 -9.43 12.40 -1.48
CA LEU A 75 -8.15 13.09 -1.27
C LEU A 75 -7.81 14.13 -2.35
N ALA A 76 -8.65 14.31 -3.37
CA ALA A 76 -8.41 15.25 -4.47
C ALA A 76 -6.96 15.17 -5.04
N ASP A 77 -6.44 13.94 -5.17
CA ASP A 77 -5.08 13.68 -5.67
C ASP A 77 -4.86 14.35 -7.04
N GLU A 78 -5.90 14.35 -7.89
CA GLU A 78 -5.91 14.96 -9.21
C GLU A 78 -5.79 16.50 -9.17
N SER A 79 -6.30 17.16 -8.13
CA SER A 79 -6.18 18.62 -7.97
C SER A 79 -4.76 19.04 -7.59
N ASN A 80 -3.95 18.10 -7.11
CA ASN A 80 -2.56 18.31 -6.69
C ASN A 80 -1.57 17.77 -7.73
N ALA A 81 -1.97 17.67 -9.00
CA ALA A 81 -1.16 17.14 -10.09
C ALA A 81 -0.68 18.25 -11.06
N PRO A 82 0.39 19.00 -10.72
CA PRO A 82 0.88 20.11 -11.55
C PRO A 82 1.46 19.63 -12.90
N VAL A 83 1.84 18.35 -12.97
CA VAL A 83 2.26 17.65 -14.19
C VAL A 83 1.60 16.27 -14.17
N GLU A 84 1.07 15.82 -15.30
CA GLU A 84 0.50 14.48 -15.43
C GLU A 84 1.49 13.40 -14.95
N GLY A 85 1.02 12.52 -14.06
CA GLY A 85 1.84 11.46 -13.47
C GLY A 85 2.60 11.86 -12.21
N LEU A 86 2.54 13.12 -11.77
CA LEU A 86 3.16 13.62 -10.53
C LEU A 86 2.13 14.33 -9.66
N ILE A 87 2.11 13.98 -8.37
CA ILE A 87 1.33 14.65 -7.32
C ILE A 87 2.28 15.39 -6.39
N HIS A 88 2.02 16.67 -6.11
CA HIS A 88 2.82 17.51 -5.22
C HIS A 88 1.96 18.19 -4.16
N LYS A 89 1.75 17.50 -3.04
CA LYS A 89 1.00 18.02 -1.87
C LYS A 89 1.88 18.65 -0.79
N TYR A 90 3.17 18.29 -0.76
CA TYR A 90 4.06 18.61 0.35
C TYR A 90 5.35 19.23 -0.15
N PRO A 91 5.86 20.30 0.48
CA PRO A 91 6.96 21.10 -0.08
C PRO A 91 8.24 20.33 -0.46
N ASN A 92 8.55 19.25 0.25
CA ASN A 92 9.81 18.54 0.12
C ASN A 92 9.71 17.22 -0.67
N ARG A 93 8.52 16.81 -1.12
CA ARG A 93 8.34 15.49 -1.71
C ARG A 93 7.21 15.42 -2.71
N VAL A 94 7.45 14.64 -3.76
CA VAL A 94 6.47 14.36 -4.81
C VAL A 94 6.15 12.88 -4.88
N LEU A 95 4.95 12.56 -5.34
CA LEU A 95 4.50 11.19 -5.58
C LEU A 95 4.32 10.97 -7.08
N LEU A 96 4.97 9.94 -7.61
CA LEU A 96 4.85 9.54 -9.01
C LEU A 96 3.84 8.39 -9.15
N ILE A 97 2.89 8.56 -10.07
CA ILE A 97 1.95 7.53 -10.49
C ILE A 97 2.67 6.62 -11.48
N THR A 98 3.33 5.59 -10.96
CA THR A 98 4.22 4.71 -11.74
C THR A 98 3.50 3.56 -12.43
N SER A 99 2.33 3.20 -11.94
CA SER A 99 1.52 2.10 -12.44
C SER A 99 0.06 2.35 -12.10
N ARG A 100 -0.83 1.84 -12.94
CA ARG A 100 -2.28 1.73 -12.69
C ARG A 100 -2.71 0.35 -12.22
N VAL A 101 -1.77 -0.57 -12.09
CA VAL A 101 -2.04 -1.99 -11.80
C VAL A 101 -1.68 -2.28 -10.35
N CYS A 102 -2.65 -2.78 -9.58
CA CYS A 102 -2.41 -3.39 -8.28
C CYS A 102 -2.32 -4.91 -8.40
N ALA A 103 -1.53 -5.56 -7.54
CA ALA A 103 -1.54 -7.02 -7.41
C ALA A 103 -2.85 -7.54 -6.80
N ILE A 104 -3.43 -6.77 -5.87
CA ILE A 104 -4.64 -7.06 -5.12
C ILE A 104 -5.56 -5.83 -5.13
N HIS A 105 -6.88 -6.05 -5.14
CA HIS A 105 -7.87 -4.96 -5.05
C HIS A 105 -8.46 -4.90 -3.65
N CYS A 106 -7.92 -3.98 -2.85
CA CYS A 106 -8.38 -3.71 -1.48
C CYS A 106 -9.74 -3.04 -1.52
N GLN A 107 -10.76 -3.59 -0.84
CA GLN A 107 -12.12 -3.04 -0.84
C GLN A 107 -12.29 -1.76 0.00
N TYR A 108 -11.16 -1.21 0.47
CA TYR A 108 -11.03 0.08 1.15
C TYR A 108 -10.11 1.04 0.37
N CYS A 109 -9.80 0.74 -0.90
CA CYS A 109 -8.85 1.53 -1.69
C CYS A 109 -9.43 2.89 -2.08
N PHE A 110 -8.90 3.98 -1.52
CA PHE A 110 -9.34 5.34 -1.88
C PHE A 110 -9.01 5.74 -3.32
N ARG A 111 -8.09 5.03 -3.99
CA ARG A 111 -7.76 5.21 -5.42
C ARG A 111 -8.53 4.28 -6.35
N GLN A 112 -9.61 3.65 -5.88
CA GLN A 112 -10.42 2.76 -6.72
C GLN A 112 -11.05 3.47 -7.91
N ASN A 113 -11.33 4.78 -7.79
CA ASN A 113 -11.90 5.62 -8.85
C ASN A 113 -10.91 6.64 -9.42
N PHE A 114 -9.61 6.49 -9.11
CA PHE A 114 -8.59 7.43 -9.59
C PHE A 114 -8.49 7.40 -11.11
N ASP A 115 -8.44 8.57 -11.74
CA ASP A 115 -8.33 8.65 -13.19
C ASP A 115 -6.89 8.41 -13.66
N TYR A 116 -6.63 7.19 -14.14
CA TYR A 116 -5.36 6.81 -14.75
C TYR A 116 -5.30 7.11 -16.26
N SER A 117 -6.23 7.92 -16.81
CA SER A 117 -6.24 8.31 -18.22
C SER A 117 -5.09 9.28 -18.59
N GLY A 118 -4.57 10.03 -17.60
CA GLY A 118 -3.33 10.79 -17.73
C GLY A 118 -2.11 9.87 -17.87
N HIS A 119 -1.12 10.26 -18.69
CA HIS A 119 0.00 9.36 -18.93
C HIS A 119 0.79 9.09 -17.64
N ASP A 120 1.20 7.84 -17.43
CA ASP A 120 1.97 7.45 -16.24
C ASP A 120 3.30 8.20 -16.14
N ALA A 121 3.90 8.22 -14.94
CA ALA A 121 5.15 8.94 -14.70
C ALA A 121 6.30 8.52 -15.64
N THR A 122 6.24 7.30 -16.18
CA THR A 122 7.26 6.81 -17.13
C THR A 122 7.10 7.47 -18.50
N SER A 123 5.85 7.72 -18.90
CA SER A 123 5.50 8.31 -20.20
C SER A 123 5.72 9.81 -20.24
N ASN A 124 5.53 10.51 -19.11
CA ASN A 124 5.71 11.97 -18.98
C ASN A 124 7.02 12.39 -18.28
N TRP A 125 8.02 11.50 -18.28
CA TRP A 125 9.23 11.68 -17.46
C TRP A 125 9.93 13.04 -17.67
N LEU A 126 10.05 13.54 -18.91
CA LEU A 126 10.75 14.81 -19.17
C LEU A 126 10.09 16.00 -18.46
N ALA A 127 8.76 16.11 -18.55
CA ALA A 127 8.02 17.19 -17.89
C ALA A 127 8.10 17.06 -16.35
N ILE A 128 8.09 15.82 -15.84
CA ILE A 128 8.25 15.52 -14.41
C ILE A 128 9.65 15.91 -13.94
N GLU A 129 10.68 15.57 -14.70
CA GLU A 129 12.07 15.90 -14.40
C GLU A 129 12.27 17.42 -14.36
N ASP A 130 11.78 18.14 -15.37
CA ASP A 130 11.84 19.61 -15.43
C ASP A 130 11.12 20.24 -14.22
N TYR A 131 9.96 19.69 -13.84
CA TYR A 131 9.24 20.12 -12.65
C TYR A 131 10.06 19.90 -11.37
N ILE A 132 10.63 18.72 -11.16
CA ILE A 132 11.40 18.45 -9.94
C ILE A 132 12.67 19.30 -9.89
N ARG A 133 13.37 19.49 -11.02
CA ARG A 133 14.58 20.31 -11.11
C ARG A 133 14.32 21.80 -10.85
N SER A 134 13.14 22.30 -11.22
CA SER A 134 12.73 23.68 -10.93
C SER A 134 12.31 23.92 -9.47
N HIS A 135 12.17 22.84 -8.67
CA HIS A 135 11.73 22.91 -7.28
C HIS A 135 12.79 22.33 -6.33
N SER A 136 13.78 23.16 -5.98
CA SER A 136 14.94 22.79 -5.14
C SER A 136 14.59 22.30 -3.73
N SER A 137 13.38 22.57 -3.23
CA SER A 137 12.91 22.04 -1.94
C SER A 137 12.60 20.55 -1.98
N ILE A 138 12.32 19.98 -3.16
CA ILE A 138 12.01 18.56 -3.31
C ILE A 138 13.28 17.75 -3.06
N ASN A 139 13.25 16.87 -2.07
CA ASN A 139 14.37 16.00 -1.73
C ASN A 139 14.00 14.52 -1.70
N GLU A 140 12.72 14.21 -1.84
CA GLU A 140 12.18 12.86 -1.81
C GLU A 140 11.20 12.63 -2.97
N VAL A 141 11.37 11.50 -3.64
CA VAL A 141 10.44 11.00 -4.66
C VAL A 141 9.78 9.73 -4.15
N ILE A 142 8.45 9.68 -4.18
CA ILE A 142 7.64 8.53 -3.78
C ILE A 142 7.11 7.82 -5.02
N LEU A 143 7.44 6.55 -5.21
CA LEU A 143 6.84 5.70 -6.24
C LEU A 143 5.53 5.10 -5.69
N SER A 144 4.42 5.38 -6.35
CA SER A 144 3.08 4.91 -5.99
C SER A 144 2.19 4.82 -7.26
N GLY A 145 0.89 5.06 -7.12
CA GLY A 145 -0.15 4.81 -8.11
C GLY A 145 -1.04 3.66 -7.64
N GLY A 146 -1.20 2.64 -8.48
CA GLY A 146 -1.66 1.32 -8.08
C GLY A 146 -0.59 0.62 -7.25
N ASP A 147 0.39 -0.02 -7.90
CA ASP A 147 1.56 -0.57 -7.21
C ASP A 147 2.83 -0.47 -8.06
N PRO A 148 3.89 0.23 -7.60
CA PRO A 148 5.13 0.43 -8.35
C PRO A 148 5.87 -0.89 -8.61
N LEU A 149 5.74 -1.89 -7.74
CA LEU A 149 6.38 -3.18 -7.92
C LEU A 149 5.59 -4.10 -8.86
N SER A 150 4.51 -3.63 -9.48
CA SER A 150 3.95 -4.31 -10.66
C SER A 150 4.82 -4.10 -11.91
N LEU A 151 5.72 -3.11 -11.92
CA LEU A 151 6.64 -2.86 -13.01
C LEU A 151 7.69 -3.98 -13.13
N SER A 152 8.16 -4.23 -14.35
CA SER A 152 9.33 -5.08 -14.55
C SER A 152 10.57 -4.43 -13.93
N ASP A 153 11.53 -5.27 -13.53
CA ASP A 153 12.79 -4.79 -12.96
C ASP A 153 13.51 -3.79 -13.89
N ASP A 154 13.46 -3.98 -15.21
CA ASP A 154 14.11 -3.07 -16.17
C ASP A 154 13.44 -1.68 -16.22
N LYS A 155 12.10 -1.63 -16.13
CA LYS A 155 11.36 -0.36 -16.09
C LYS A 155 11.62 0.36 -14.77
N LEU A 156 11.62 -0.38 -13.66
CA LEU A 156 11.91 0.17 -12.34
C LEU A 156 13.35 0.70 -12.25
N GLU A 157 14.33 -0.06 -12.74
CA GLU A 157 15.74 0.36 -12.77
C GLU A 157 15.92 1.63 -13.61
N LYS A 158 15.30 1.71 -14.79
CA LYS A 158 15.33 2.92 -15.63
C LYS A 158 14.76 4.13 -14.88
N LEU A 159 13.62 3.97 -14.21
CA LEU A 159 12.99 5.06 -13.47
C LEU A 159 13.88 5.52 -12.30
N ILE A 160 14.45 4.59 -11.53
CA ILE A 160 15.37 4.90 -10.43
C ILE A 160 16.61 5.64 -10.95
N LYS A 161 17.19 5.18 -12.06
CA LYS A 161 18.32 5.87 -12.72
C LYS A 161 17.99 7.27 -13.19
N ASN A 162 16.76 7.52 -13.60
CA ASN A 162 16.39 8.88 -13.96
C ASN A 162 16.27 9.77 -12.72
N ILE A 163 15.71 9.24 -11.62
CA ILE A 163 15.55 9.97 -10.36
C ILE A 163 16.90 10.28 -9.71
N GLU A 164 17.85 9.34 -9.72
CA GLU A 164 19.19 9.55 -9.12
C GLU A 164 20.03 10.62 -9.84
N ASN A 165 19.67 10.99 -11.08
CA ASN A 165 20.30 12.08 -11.82
C ASN A 165 19.77 13.47 -11.46
N ILE A 166 18.81 13.58 -10.52
CA ILE A 166 18.27 14.85 -10.06
C ILE A 166 18.97 15.26 -8.75
N ASP A 167 19.86 16.24 -8.83
CA ASP A 167 20.81 16.61 -7.77
C ASP A 167 20.19 16.86 -6.39
N ASN A 168 19.00 17.47 -6.32
CA ASN A 168 18.32 17.76 -5.06
C ASN A 168 17.61 16.55 -4.44
N VAL A 169 17.38 15.47 -5.20
CA VAL A 169 16.69 14.26 -4.72
C VAL A 169 17.69 13.33 -4.03
N THR A 170 17.41 13.04 -2.76
CA THR A 170 18.29 12.19 -1.92
C THR A 170 17.60 10.94 -1.42
N THR A 171 16.26 10.90 -1.47
CA THR A 171 15.45 9.82 -0.92
C THR A 171 14.48 9.28 -1.97
N LEU A 172 14.46 7.95 -2.10
CA LEU A 172 13.47 7.23 -2.88
C LEU A 172 12.56 6.45 -1.94
N ARG A 173 11.28 6.76 -1.92
CA ARG A 173 10.29 5.96 -1.18
C ARG A 173 9.46 5.13 -2.14
N ILE A 174 9.21 3.87 -1.82
CA ILE A 174 8.39 2.96 -2.63
C ILE A 174 7.24 2.48 -1.76
N HIS A 175 6.00 2.74 -2.18
CA HIS A 175 4.82 2.20 -1.50
C HIS A 175 4.33 0.97 -2.26
N SER A 176 4.38 -0.23 -1.66
CA SER A 176 3.95 -1.45 -2.35
C SER A 176 3.22 -2.42 -1.43
N ARG A 177 2.09 -2.91 -1.92
CA ARG A 177 1.38 -4.05 -1.35
C ARG A 177 1.77 -5.36 -2.03
N SER A 178 2.31 -5.31 -3.25
CA SER A 178 2.72 -6.47 -4.05
C SER A 178 3.65 -7.41 -3.29
N VAL A 179 4.61 -6.90 -2.53
CA VAL A 179 5.57 -7.74 -1.78
C VAL A 179 4.91 -8.55 -0.67
N VAL A 180 3.77 -8.09 -0.14
CA VAL A 180 3.01 -8.78 0.90
C VAL A 180 2.17 -9.90 0.27
N VAL A 181 1.49 -9.59 -0.84
CA VAL A 181 0.48 -10.47 -1.46
C VAL A 181 1.04 -11.37 -2.56
N ILE A 182 2.22 -11.04 -3.06
CA ILE A 182 3.07 -11.84 -3.96
C ILE A 182 4.52 -11.73 -3.44
N PRO A 183 4.85 -12.41 -2.32
CA PRO A 183 6.19 -12.44 -1.74
C PRO A 183 7.31 -12.70 -2.73
N SER A 184 7.09 -13.52 -3.76
CA SER A 184 8.10 -13.83 -4.78
C SER A 184 8.53 -12.64 -5.62
N ARG A 185 7.83 -11.49 -5.55
CA ARG A 185 8.23 -10.23 -6.19
C ARG A 185 9.56 -9.71 -5.64
N ILE A 186 9.89 -10.09 -4.42
CA ILE A 186 11.17 -9.87 -3.77
C ILE A 186 12.21 -10.81 -4.41
N THR A 187 12.92 -10.33 -5.42
CA THR A 187 13.94 -11.10 -6.17
C THR A 187 15.34 -10.56 -5.95
N ASP A 188 16.38 -11.38 -6.17
CA ASP A 188 17.78 -10.92 -6.15
C ASP A 188 18.05 -9.75 -7.09
N LYS A 189 17.36 -9.69 -8.24
CA LYS A 189 17.51 -8.60 -9.20
C LYS A 189 16.94 -7.30 -8.63
N LEU A 190 15.74 -7.35 -8.03
CA LEU A 190 15.16 -6.19 -7.34
C LEU A 190 16.08 -5.73 -6.20
N ALA A 191 16.62 -6.66 -5.41
CA ALA A 191 17.55 -6.36 -4.33
C ALA A 191 18.77 -5.59 -4.82
N LYS A 192 19.38 -6.07 -5.90
CA LYS A 192 20.55 -5.44 -6.50
C LYS A 192 20.24 -4.06 -7.07
N ILE A 193 19.07 -3.84 -7.65
CA ILE A 193 18.67 -2.52 -8.15
C ILE A 193 18.60 -1.53 -6.99
N LEU A 194 17.88 -1.88 -5.92
CA LEU A 194 17.64 -1.01 -4.78
C LEU A 194 18.89 -0.80 -3.91
N ALA A 195 19.81 -1.77 -3.86
CA ALA A 195 21.06 -1.64 -3.13
C ALA A 195 22.13 -0.79 -3.86
N LYS A 196 22.03 -0.66 -5.18
CA LYS A 196 23.03 0.04 -6.01
C LYS A 196 22.78 1.53 -6.18
N THR A 197 21.55 1.99 -6.00
CA THR A 197 21.23 3.42 -6.13
C THR A 197 21.90 4.21 -4.99
N PRO A 198 22.42 5.42 -5.24
CA PRO A 198 22.95 6.29 -4.19
C PRO A 198 21.84 6.90 -3.31
N LEU A 199 20.57 6.80 -3.74
CA LEU A 199 19.43 7.30 -3.00
C LEU A 199 19.22 6.48 -1.71
N LYS A 200 18.83 7.16 -0.64
CA LYS A 200 18.31 6.48 0.56
C LYS A 200 16.97 5.88 0.21
N VAL A 201 16.85 4.56 0.27
CA VAL A 201 15.59 3.91 -0.12
C VAL A 201 14.75 3.63 1.12
N VAL A 202 13.45 3.89 1.01
CA VAL A 202 12.45 3.54 2.01
C VAL A 202 11.39 2.69 1.33
N LEU A 203 11.22 1.43 1.73
CA LEU A 203 10.15 0.57 1.25
C LEU A 203 9.04 0.53 2.29
N VAL A 204 7.87 1.05 1.92
CA VAL A 204 6.67 1.06 2.76
C VAL A 204 5.73 -0.05 2.30
N THR A 205 5.58 -1.09 3.12
CA THR A 205 4.59 -2.15 2.92
C THR A 205 3.20 -1.70 3.36
N HIS A 206 2.18 -2.40 2.88
CA HIS A 206 0.79 -2.18 3.29
C HIS A 206 0.17 -3.46 3.84
N ILE A 207 0.22 -3.59 5.17
CA ILE A 207 -0.24 -4.76 5.94
C ILE A 207 -1.20 -4.26 7.01
N ASN A 208 -2.42 -4.80 7.06
CA ASN A 208 -3.44 -4.40 8.06
C ASN A 208 -3.63 -5.41 9.18
N HIS A 209 -3.25 -6.66 8.96
CA HIS A 209 -3.43 -7.72 9.94
C HIS A 209 -2.22 -8.66 9.98
N ALA A 210 -1.87 -9.17 11.17
CA ALA A 210 -0.73 -10.05 11.38
C ALA A 210 -0.78 -11.33 10.51
N ASN A 211 -1.99 -11.81 10.17
CA ASN A 211 -2.19 -12.98 9.31
C ASN A 211 -1.71 -12.79 7.86
N GLU A 212 -1.54 -11.55 7.39
CA GLU A 212 -0.97 -11.27 6.07
C GLU A 212 0.55 -11.55 6.02
N ILE A 213 1.22 -11.53 7.19
CA ILE A 213 2.66 -11.80 7.32
C ILE A 213 2.88 -13.32 7.23
N SER A 214 2.94 -13.82 6.01
CA SER A 214 3.16 -15.23 5.70
C SER A 214 4.61 -15.66 5.93
N LYS A 215 4.84 -16.96 6.11
CA LYS A 215 6.20 -17.52 6.18
C LYS A 215 7.00 -17.25 4.90
N ALA A 216 6.34 -17.23 3.74
CA ALA A 216 6.98 -16.92 2.46
C ALA A 216 7.41 -15.45 2.38
N PHE A 217 6.57 -14.53 2.88
CA PHE A 217 6.90 -13.11 2.98
C PHE A 217 8.11 -12.89 3.89
N VAL A 218 8.08 -13.43 5.12
CA VAL A 218 9.20 -13.32 6.08
C VAL A 218 10.47 -13.91 5.48
N LYS A 219 10.42 -15.14 4.95
CA LYS A 219 11.58 -15.77 4.32
C LYS A 219 12.14 -14.95 3.16
N ASN A 220 11.28 -14.35 2.34
CA ASN A 220 11.78 -13.55 1.22
C ASN A 220 12.38 -12.24 1.69
N ILE A 221 11.81 -11.55 2.69
CA ILE A 221 12.41 -10.37 3.32
C ILE A 221 13.75 -10.72 4.00
N GLU A 222 13.84 -11.85 4.71
CA GLU A 222 15.08 -12.34 5.35
C GLU A 222 16.14 -12.76 4.33
N ASN A 223 15.76 -13.46 3.26
CA ASN A 223 16.64 -13.83 2.15
C ASN A 223 17.06 -12.62 1.33
N PHE A 224 16.25 -11.58 1.36
CA PHE A 224 16.65 -10.23 0.98
C PHE A 224 17.65 -9.61 1.96
N GLY A 225 18.33 -10.45 2.74
CA GLY A 225 19.28 -10.16 3.80
C GLY A 225 20.17 -8.99 3.46
N ASN A 226 19.93 -7.92 4.21
CA ASN A 226 20.63 -6.64 4.20
C ASN A 226 20.52 -5.88 2.88
N PHE A 227 19.33 -5.36 2.63
CA PHE A 227 19.21 -3.96 2.27
C PHE A 227 20.01 -3.08 3.27
N ALA A 228 21.35 -3.05 3.20
CA ALA A 228 22.17 -2.20 4.05
C ALA A 228 21.74 -0.72 3.96
N ASN A 229 21.05 -0.36 2.86
CA ASN A 229 20.60 0.99 2.55
C ASN A 229 19.08 1.15 2.44
N VAL A 230 18.25 0.18 2.87
CA VAL A 230 16.78 0.31 2.76
C VAL A 230 16.09 0.20 4.10
N THR A 231 15.34 1.25 4.41
CA THR A 231 14.47 1.30 5.58
C THR A 231 13.15 0.62 5.24
N LEU A 232 12.77 -0.40 6.03
CA LEU A 232 11.48 -1.08 5.89
C LEU A 232 10.47 -0.49 6.87
N LEU A 233 9.37 0.01 6.33
CA LEU A 233 8.27 0.60 7.09
C LEU A 233 6.96 -0.10 6.70
N ASN A 234 5.96 -0.05 7.59
CA ASN A 234 4.61 -0.48 7.26
C ASN A 234 3.59 0.62 7.50
N GLN A 235 2.71 0.85 6.52
CA GLN A 235 1.47 1.59 6.73
C GLN A 235 0.28 0.63 6.80
N SER A 236 -0.61 0.86 7.74
CA SER A 236 -1.88 0.16 7.89
C SER A 236 -3.01 1.18 7.79
N VAL A 237 -4.22 0.72 7.46
CA VAL A 237 -5.46 1.47 7.62
C VAL A 237 -6.22 0.85 8.79
N LEU A 238 -6.78 1.67 9.66
CA LEU A 238 -7.69 1.26 10.72
C LEU A 238 -9.05 0.96 10.12
N LEU A 239 -9.44 -0.31 10.15
CA LEU A 239 -10.57 -0.86 9.42
C LEU A 239 -11.45 -1.65 10.38
N ALA A 240 -12.73 -1.27 10.46
CA ALA A 240 -13.71 -1.92 11.31
C ALA A 240 -13.85 -3.41 10.95
N GLY A 241 -13.82 -4.26 11.96
CA GLY A 241 -13.89 -5.72 11.83
C GLY A 241 -12.64 -6.38 11.25
N VAL A 242 -11.54 -5.64 11.01
CA VAL A 242 -10.26 -6.18 10.53
C VAL A 242 -9.18 -6.00 11.58
N ASN A 243 -8.96 -4.77 12.05
CA ASN A 243 -7.89 -4.44 13.00
C ASN A 243 -8.29 -3.31 13.99
N ASP A 244 -9.59 -3.12 14.22
CA ASP A 244 -10.16 -2.15 15.15
C ASP A 244 -10.15 -2.63 16.62
N ASP A 245 -9.09 -3.35 16.97
CA ASP A 245 -8.86 -4.00 18.26
C ASP A 245 -7.40 -3.82 18.70
N SER A 246 -7.19 -3.59 20.01
CA SER A 246 -5.85 -3.27 20.55
C SER A 246 -4.91 -4.47 20.43
N ASP A 247 -5.36 -5.65 20.85
CA ASP A 247 -4.53 -6.87 20.81
C ASP A 247 -4.12 -7.20 19.37
N THR A 248 -5.04 -7.02 18.41
CA THR A 248 -4.79 -7.21 16.99
C THR A 248 -3.72 -6.26 16.44
N LEU A 249 -3.79 -4.97 16.79
CA LEU A 249 -2.81 -3.96 16.38
C LEU A 249 -1.45 -4.15 17.07
N GLU A 250 -1.43 -4.61 18.32
CA GLU A 250 -0.21 -4.97 19.05
C GLU A 250 0.48 -6.16 18.39
N GLN A 251 -0.27 -7.23 18.11
CA GLN A 251 0.25 -8.41 17.41
C GLN A 251 0.79 -8.06 16.02
N LEU A 252 0.11 -7.18 15.28
CA LEU A 252 0.62 -6.67 14.01
C LEU A 252 1.97 -5.97 14.21
N SER A 253 2.07 -5.06 15.18
CA SER A 253 3.29 -4.28 15.42
C SER A 253 4.47 -5.16 15.82
N LEU A 254 4.25 -6.15 16.69
CA LEU A 254 5.27 -7.12 17.10
C LEU A 254 5.70 -8.01 15.93
N LYS A 255 4.76 -8.55 15.16
CA LYS A 255 5.07 -9.44 14.04
C LYS A 255 5.74 -8.72 12.87
N LEU A 256 5.46 -7.43 12.67
CA LEU A 256 6.21 -6.58 11.75
C LEU A 256 7.66 -6.45 12.21
N PHE A 257 7.88 -6.20 13.51
CA PHE A 257 9.22 -6.03 14.06
C PHE A 257 10.04 -7.33 13.99
N ASP A 258 9.41 -8.48 14.24
CA ASP A 258 10.03 -9.80 14.05
C ASP A 258 10.52 -10.01 12.60
N ALA A 259 9.84 -9.39 11.63
CA ALA A 259 10.23 -9.40 10.22
C ALA A 259 11.19 -8.26 9.82
N GLY A 260 11.67 -7.44 10.77
CA GLY A 260 12.57 -6.31 10.53
C GLY A 260 11.88 -5.07 9.94
N ILE A 261 10.56 -4.93 10.11
CA ILE A 261 9.75 -3.83 9.57
C ILE A 261 9.24 -2.95 10.72
N LEU A 262 9.42 -1.63 10.62
CA LEU A 262 8.89 -0.70 11.62
C LEU A 262 7.44 -0.28 11.32
N PRO A 263 6.52 -0.33 12.30
CA PRO A 263 5.21 0.30 12.18
C PRO A 263 5.35 1.80 11.97
N TYR A 264 4.82 2.32 10.86
CA TYR A 264 4.98 3.72 10.47
C TYR A 264 3.70 4.54 10.64
N TYR A 265 2.67 4.22 9.87
CA TYR A 265 1.37 4.90 9.94
C TYR A 265 0.25 3.92 10.22
N LEU A 266 -0.66 4.32 11.09
CA LEU A 266 -2.02 3.79 11.18
C LEU A 266 -2.95 4.88 10.65
N HIS A 267 -3.37 4.71 9.40
CA HIS A 267 -4.25 5.63 8.72
C HIS A 267 -5.69 5.45 9.19
N MET A 268 -6.38 6.54 9.49
CA MET A 268 -7.83 6.54 9.44
C MET A 268 -8.29 6.24 8.02
N LEU A 269 -9.44 5.58 7.89
CA LEU A 269 -10.06 5.33 6.59
C LEU A 269 -10.30 6.65 5.85
N ASP A 270 -9.72 6.76 4.66
CA ASP A 270 -10.12 7.78 3.69
C ASP A 270 -11.54 7.44 3.22
N LYS A 271 -12.47 8.40 3.34
CA LYS A 271 -13.91 8.18 3.15
C LYS A 271 -14.26 8.02 1.68
N VAL A 272 -13.86 6.91 1.08
CA VAL A 272 -14.18 6.53 -0.29
C VAL A 272 -15.49 5.75 -0.33
N GLU A 273 -16.37 6.11 -1.27
CA GLU A 273 -17.65 5.41 -1.49
C GLU A 273 -17.45 3.89 -1.61
N GLY A 274 -18.32 3.11 -0.95
CA GLY A 274 -18.26 1.63 -0.90
C GLY A 274 -17.41 1.07 0.26
N ALA A 275 -16.62 1.90 0.94
CA ALA A 275 -15.80 1.51 2.09
C ALA A 275 -16.43 1.89 3.45
N GLU A 276 -17.67 2.37 3.49
CA GLU A 276 -18.33 2.95 4.68
C GLU A 276 -18.31 2.01 5.89
N HIS A 277 -18.52 0.72 5.63
CA HIS A 277 -18.54 -0.33 6.64
C HIS A 277 -17.20 -0.56 7.36
N PHE A 278 -16.09 -0.01 6.84
CA PHE A 278 -14.79 -0.03 7.51
C PHE A 278 -14.57 1.15 8.46
N LEU A 279 -15.47 2.12 8.51
CA LEU A 279 -15.26 3.34 9.28
C LEU A 279 -15.17 3.05 10.78
N VAL A 280 -14.06 3.47 11.39
CA VAL A 280 -13.88 3.50 12.85
C VAL A 280 -13.99 4.95 13.33
N SER A 281 -14.71 5.18 14.43
CA SER A 281 -14.88 6.52 14.99
C SER A 281 -13.57 7.07 15.58
N ASP A 282 -13.43 8.39 15.60
CA ASP A 282 -12.24 9.09 16.12
C ASP A 282 -12.00 8.74 17.59
N ASP A 283 -13.05 8.70 18.41
CA ASP A 283 -12.96 8.32 19.83
C ASP A 283 -12.42 6.89 19.99
N ARG A 284 -12.91 5.94 19.17
CA ARG A 284 -12.44 4.56 19.20
C ARG A 284 -10.99 4.47 18.74
N ALA A 285 -10.62 5.17 17.67
CA ALA A 285 -9.24 5.21 17.17
C ALA A 285 -8.27 5.79 18.20
N ALA A 286 -8.65 6.88 18.87
CA ALA A 286 -7.85 7.49 19.93
C ALA A 286 -7.67 6.53 21.13
N GLN A 287 -8.73 5.82 21.54
CA GLN A 287 -8.65 4.81 22.60
C GLN A 287 -7.70 3.67 22.23
N LEU A 288 -7.83 3.13 21.01
CA LEU A 288 -6.94 2.08 20.50
C LEU A 288 -5.48 2.55 20.51
N HIS A 289 -5.20 3.75 20.02
CA HIS A 289 -3.84 4.30 19.98
C HIS A 289 -3.25 4.52 21.38
N GLN A 290 -4.07 4.96 22.34
CA GLN A 290 -3.66 5.08 23.74
C GLN A 290 -3.29 3.73 24.34
N ASN A 291 -4.00 2.66 24.02
CA ASN A 291 -3.65 1.31 24.47
C ASN A 291 -2.32 0.85 23.87
N LEU A 292 -2.11 1.07 22.56
CA LEU A 292 -0.82 0.78 21.92
C LEU A 292 0.36 1.47 22.61
N LYS A 293 0.20 2.76 22.97
CA LYS A 293 1.23 3.51 23.71
C LYS A 293 1.56 2.94 25.09
N LYS A 294 0.58 2.29 25.75
CA LYS A 294 0.79 1.67 27.07
C LYS A 294 1.50 0.32 26.96
N ASN A 295 1.20 -0.44 25.90
CA ASN A 295 1.56 -1.85 25.81
C ASN A 295 2.78 -2.10 24.91
N LEU A 296 3.13 -1.19 24.00
CA LEU A 296 4.25 -1.33 23.09
C LEU A 296 5.41 -0.38 23.41
N SER A 297 6.62 -0.80 23.04
CA SER A 297 7.76 0.10 22.92
C SER A 297 7.44 1.24 21.95
N GLY A 298 7.87 2.47 22.25
CA GLY A 298 7.47 3.65 21.47
C GLY A 298 7.78 3.60 19.97
N TYR A 299 8.86 2.92 19.57
CA TYR A 299 9.23 2.74 18.15
C TYR A 299 8.36 1.69 17.42
N LEU A 300 7.52 0.94 18.15
CA LEU A 300 6.53 0.01 17.62
C LEU A 300 5.12 0.61 17.60
N VAL A 301 4.93 1.83 18.12
CA VAL A 301 3.64 2.52 18.07
C VAL A 301 3.55 3.27 16.75
N PRO A 302 2.69 2.85 15.79
CA PRO A 302 2.51 3.59 14.56
C PRO A 302 1.88 4.96 14.83
N LYS A 303 2.14 5.91 13.95
CA LYS A 303 1.54 7.25 14.04
C LYS A 303 0.10 7.19 13.56
N LEU A 304 -0.87 7.53 14.41
CA LEU A 304 -2.28 7.64 14.02
C LEU A 304 -2.47 8.92 13.20
N VAL A 305 -2.88 8.76 11.94
CA VAL A 305 -2.96 9.89 10.99
C VAL A 305 -4.21 9.87 10.15
N ARG A 306 -4.63 11.05 9.69
CA ARG A 306 -5.66 11.25 8.68
C ARG A 306 -5.10 12.12 7.56
N ASP A 307 -5.39 11.77 6.31
CA ASP A 307 -5.18 12.66 5.18
C ASP A 307 -6.45 13.47 4.93
N GLN A 308 -6.31 14.79 4.85
CA GLN A 308 -7.43 15.72 4.68
C GLN A 308 -7.14 16.71 3.54
N ASP A 309 -6.26 16.34 2.62
CA ASP A 309 -5.76 17.21 1.55
C ASP A 309 -5.16 18.53 2.09
N LEU A 310 -4.40 18.41 3.18
CA LEU A 310 -3.69 19.51 3.82
C LEU A 310 -2.18 19.42 3.54
N ALA A 311 -1.46 20.52 3.79
CA ALA A 311 0.00 20.60 3.68
C ALA A 311 0.77 19.66 4.64
N SER A 312 0.06 18.90 5.48
CA SER A 312 0.58 17.78 6.27
C SER A 312 -0.56 16.81 6.60
N LYS A 313 -0.25 15.53 6.85
CA LYS A 313 -1.24 14.64 7.46
C LYS A 313 -1.56 15.11 8.88
N THR A 314 -2.84 15.14 9.23
CA THR A 314 -3.29 15.52 10.56
C THR A 314 -3.05 14.36 11.51
N TRP A 315 -2.43 14.66 12.64
CA TRP A 315 -2.27 13.75 13.76
C TRP A 315 -3.55 13.76 14.59
N ILE A 316 -4.03 12.57 14.96
CA ILE A 316 -5.19 12.40 15.84
C ILE A 316 -4.70 12.02 17.24
#